data_AF-A0A6J6WYS1-F1
#
_entry.id   AF-A0A6J6WYS1-F1
#
_cell.length_a   1.000
_cell.length_b   1.000
_cell.length_c   1.000
_cell.angle_alpha   90.00
_cell.angle_beta   90.00
_cell.angle_gamma   90.00
#
_symmetry.space_group_name_H-M   'P 1'
#
loop_
_entity.id
_entity.type
_entity.pdbx_description
1 polymer ?
#
loop_
_entity_poly.entity_id
_entity_poly.type
_entity_poly.pdbx_seq_one_letter_code
_entity_poly.pdbx_strand_id
1 'polypeptide(L)'
;MGQPVSVVQKPSATPGRVRFEINRSLTGQGHERYANISAANGVKPADVLAQRLFATGKVSAVHVYSNVITVDVADGASNDGLAKVVEDLYQYWKPGMAPKSTEELLAMVPKSAESAPQSTTDASGTPLSAAASKIPTLLLLRSQAALAKARA
;
A
#
# COMPACT_ATOMS: atom_id res chain seq x y z
N MET A 1 -10.26 -4.90 6.68
CA MET A 1 -9.31 -5.52 5.71
C MET A 1 -9.83 -5.24 4.32
N GLY A 2 -8.99 -4.81 3.37
CA GLY A 2 -9.44 -4.52 2.00
C GLY A 2 -9.99 -5.77 1.31
N GLN A 3 -10.96 -5.60 0.40
CA GLN A 3 -11.52 -6.70 -0.39
C GLN A 3 -10.40 -7.43 -1.18
N PRO A 4 -10.34 -8.77 -1.14
CA PRO A 4 -9.35 -9.53 -1.91
C PRO A 4 -9.53 -9.33 -3.43
N VAL A 5 -8.45 -9.52 -4.18
CA VAL A 5 -8.49 -9.51 -5.64
C VAL A 5 -8.99 -10.87 -6.12
N SER A 6 -10.15 -10.89 -6.75
CA SER A 6 -10.64 -12.08 -7.46
C SER A 6 -10.12 -12.06 -8.89
N VAL A 7 -9.62 -13.19 -9.39
CA VAL A 7 -9.12 -13.33 -10.75
C VAL A 7 -9.97 -14.34 -11.51
N VAL A 8 -10.44 -13.95 -12.69
CA VAL A 8 -11.06 -14.86 -13.66
C VAL A 8 -10.15 -14.96 -14.88
N GLN A 9 -9.67 -16.16 -15.16
CA GLN A 9 -8.89 -16.44 -16.37
C GLN A 9 -9.83 -16.76 -17.53
N LYS A 10 -9.63 -16.09 -18.66
CA LYS A 10 -10.34 -16.34 -19.92
C LYS A 10 -9.35 -16.77 -21.00
N PRO A 11 -9.71 -17.78 -21.81
CA PRO A 11 -8.92 -18.13 -22.98
C PRO A 11 -8.95 -16.97 -24.00
N SER A 12 -7.86 -16.81 -24.74
CA SER A 12 -7.79 -15.90 -25.90
C SER A 12 -7.94 -16.69 -27.20
N ALA A 13 -8.38 -16.03 -28.26
CA ALA A 13 -8.38 -16.60 -29.61
C ALA A 13 -6.96 -16.76 -30.17
N THR A 14 -5.99 -16.00 -29.64
CA THR A 14 -4.58 -16.10 -30.02
C THR A 14 -3.88 -17.14 -29.14
N PRO A 15 -3.28 -18.19 -29.73
CA PRO A 15 -2.47 -19.15 -28.97
C PRO A 15 -1.35 -18.46 -28.20
N GLY A 16 -1.03 -18.95 -27.00
CA GLY A 16 -0.02 -18.35 -26.13
C GLY A 16 -0.46 -17.06 -25.41
N ARG A 17 -1.66 -16.53 -25.70
CA ARG A 17 -2.21 -15.35 -25.02
C ARG A 17 -3.28 -15.73 -24.01
N VAL A 18 -3.19 -15.17 -22.81
CA VAL A 18 -4.15 -15.39 -21.73
C VAL A 18 -4.68 -14.06 -21.23
N ARG A 19 -5.97 -14.02 -20.90
CA ARG A 19 -6.61 -12.83 -20.34
C ARG A 19 -7.05 -13.09 -18.91
N PHE A 20 -6.70 -12.18 -18.01
CA PHE A 20 -7.19 -12.15 -16.64
C PHE A 20 -8.10 -10.94 -16.45
N GLU A 21 -9.25 -11.16 -15.83
CA GLU A 21 -10.17 -10.11 -15.43
C GLU A 21 -10.27 -10.10 -13.91
N ILE A 22 -10.15 -8.91 -13.32
CA ILE A 22 -10.18 -8.76 -11.87
C ILE A 22 -11.28 -7.79 -11.40
N ASN A 23 -11.61 -7.84 -10.12
CA ASN A 23 -12.57 -6.95 -9.47
C ASN A 23 -11.99 -5.57 -9.09
N ARG A 24 -10.89 -5.14 -9.73
CA ARG A 24 -10.22 -3.85 -9.46
C ARG A 24 -9.64 -3.24 -10.73
N SER A 25 -9.74 -1.92 -10.87
CA SER A 25 -9.01 -1.21 -11.94
C SER A 25 -7.55 -1.04 -11.53
N LEU A 26 -6.62 -1.42 -12.41
CA LEU A 26 -5.18 -1.21 -12.24
C LEU A 26 -4.68 0.07 -12.90
N THR A 27 -5.39 0.51 -13.94
CA THR A 27 -5.06 1.71 -14.73
C THR A 27 -6.28 2.62 -14.82
N GLY A 28 -6.07 3.87 -15.26
CA GLY A 28 -7.13 4.81 -15.56
C GLY A 28 -7.64 4.63 -17.00
N GLN A 29 -7.59 5.70 -17.79
CA GLN A 29 -8.00 5.70 -19.20
C GLN A 29 -6.89 5.19 -20.16
N GLY A 30 -5.67 4.99 -19.66
CA GLY A 30 -4.50 4.61 -20.47
C GLY A 30 -4.35 3.10 -20.63
N HIS A 31 -3.82 2.71 -21.79
CA HIS A 31 -3.30 1.37 -22.02
C HIS A 31 -1.84 1.31 -21.63
N GLU A 32 -1.46 0.33 -20.80
CA GLU A 32 -0.06 0.11 -20.43
C GLU A 32 0.44 -1.15 -21.11
N ARG A 33 1.57 -1.05 -21.82
CA ARG A 33 2.18 -2.13 -22.60
C ARG A 33 3.63 -2.30 -22.17
N TYR A 34 3.98 -3.52 -21.81
CA TYR A 34 5.30 -3.89 -21.35
C TYR A 34 5.83 -5.02 -22.24
N ALA A 35 6.90 -4.74 -22.99
CA ALA A 35 7.55 -5.72 -23.84
C ALA A 35 8.62 -6.55 -23.11
N ASN A 36 9.05 -6.10 -21.93
CA ASN A 36 10.05 -6.75 -21.08
C ASN A 36 10.08 -6.08 -19.70
N ILE A 37 10.90 -6.61 -18.80
CA ILE A 37 11.05 -6.09 -17.43
C ILE A 37 11.59 -4.66 -17.37
N SER A 38 12.45 -4.25 -18.31
CA SER A 38 13.01 -2.89 -18.35
C SER A 38 12.04 -1.84 -18.89
N ALA A 39 10.86 -2.24 -19.38
CA ALA A 39 9.76 -1.33 -19.65
C ALA A 39 8.93 -1.04 -18.38
N ALA A 40 8.99 -1.92 -17.37
CA ALA A 40 8.19 -1.84 -16.16
C ALA A 40 8.99 -1.24 -14.99
N ASN A 41 9.44 0.01 -15.12
CA ASN A 41 10.37 0.63 -14.15
C ASN A 41 9.68 1.49 -13.07
N GLY A 42 8.35 1.66 -13.17
CA GLY A 42 7.61 2.53 -12.26
C GLY A 42 7.17 1.83 -10.98
N VAL A 43 6.45 2.60 -10.17
CA VAL A 43 5.85 2.16 -8.90
C VAL A 43 4.33 2.03 -8.98
N LYS A 44 3.74 2.21 -10.16
CA LYS A 44 2.29 2.09 -10.33
C LYS A 44 1.89 0.61 -10.17
N PRO A 45 0.63 0.31 -9.81
CA PRO A 45 0.20 -1.08 -9.64
C PRO A 45 0.44 -1.96 -10.87
N ALA A 46 0.27 -1.41 -12.07
CA ALA A 46 0.51 -2.12 -13.32
C ALA A 46 2.00 -2.33 -13.64
N ASP A 47 2.89 -1.37 -13.28
CA ASP A 47 4.34 -1.57 -13.36
C ASP A 47 4.77 -2.73 -12.45
N VAL A 48 4.36 -2.69 -11.18
CA VAL A 48 4.69 -3.71 -10.17
C VAL A 48 4.14 -5.08 -10.59
N LEU A 49 2.93 -5.12 -11.15
CA LEU A 49 2.36 -6.36 -11.68
C LEU A 49 3.19 -6.92 -12.83
N ALA A 50 3.57 -6.08 -13.80
CA ALA A 50 4.39 -6.49 -14.93
C ALA A 50 5.76 -7.02 -14.48
N GLN A 51 6.43 -6.33 -13.55
CA GLN A 51 7.68 -6.80 -12.94
C GLN A 51 7.53 -8.20 -12.35
N ARG A 52 6.48 -8.43 -11.54
CA ARG A 52 6.22 -9.73 -10.91
C ARG A 52 5.92 -10.83 -11.92
N LEU A 53 5.20 -10.50 -13.00
CA LEU A 53 4.89 -11.45 -14.07
C LEU A 53 6.17 -11.83 -14.84
N PHE A 54 7.01 -10.87 -15.20
CA PHE A 54 8.30 -11.15 -15.86
C PHE A 54 9.25 -11.94 -14.97
N ALA A 55 9.27 -11.67 -13.66
CA ALA A 55 10.11 -12.40 -12.70
C ALA A 55 9.79 -13.92 -12.64
N THR A 56 8.63 -14.35 -13.14
CA THR A 56 8.31 -15.79 -13.25
C THR A 56 9.11 -16.50 -14.36
N GLY A 57 9.67 -15.77 -15.32
CA GLY A 57 10.33 -16.32 -16.51
C GLY A 57 9.37 -16.93 -17.55
N LYS A 58 8.05 -16.89 -17.31
CA LYS A 58 7.02 -17.52 -18.16
C LYS A 58 6.34 -16.55 -19.13
N VAL A 59 6.68 -15.26 -19.08
CA VAL A 59 5.93 -14.18 -19.74
C VAL A 59 6.83 -13.43 -20.70
N SER A 60 6.38 -13.24 -21.93
CA SER A 60 7.08 -12.49 -22.98
C SER A 60 6.58 -11.05 -23.10
N ALA A 61 5.29 -10.80 -22.87
CA ALA A 61 4.73 -9.44 -22.86
C ALA A 61 3.51 -9.32 -21.94
N VAL A 62 3.26 -8.10 -21.45
CA VAL A 62 2.10 -7.78 -20.61
C VAL A 62 1.41 -6.52 -21.13
N HIS A 63 0.08 -6.57 -21.21
CA HIS A 63 -0.75 -5.43 -21.50
C HIS A 63 -1.84 -5.29 -20.42
N VAL A 64 -1.99 -4.09 -19.88
CA VAL A 64 -2.95 -3.79 -18.81
C VAL A 64 -3.85 -2.65 -19.25
N TYR A 65 -5.17 -2.85 -19.10
CA TYR A 65 -6.17 -1.83 -19.34
C TYR A 65 -7.35 -2.00 -18.38
N SER A 66 -7.66 -0.95 -17.63
CA SER A 66 -8.64 -0.99 -16.54
C SER A 66 -8.39 -2.20 -15.61
N ASN A 67 -9.33 -3.15 -15.57
CA ASN A 67 -9.29 -4.38 -14.78
C ASN A 67 -8.89 -5.63 -15.59
N VAL A 68 -8.41 -5.43 -16.82
CA VAL A 68 -8.05 -6.49 -17.75
C VAL A 68 -6.54 -6.54 -17.89
N ILE A 69 -6.00 -7.75 -17.73
CA ILE A 69 -4.58 -8.04 -17.94
C ILE A 69 -4.48 -9.07 -19.05
N THR A 70 -3.79 -8.72 -20.11
CA THR A 70 -3.48 -9.64 -21.22
C THR A 70 -2.01 -9.99 -21.13
N VAL A 71 -1.71 -11.28 -21.08
CA VAL A 71 -0.36 -11.80 -20.92
C VAL A 71 -0.03 -12.67 -22.12
N ASP A 72 1.10 -12.39 -22.75
CA ASP A 72 1.71 -13.28 -23.73
C ASP A 72 2.66 -14.21 -22.97
N VAL A 73 2.35 -15.49 -23.02
CA VAL A 73 3.13 -16.57 -22.41
C VAL A 73 4.32 -16.86 -23.33
N ALA A 74 5.49 -17.05 -22.74
CA ALA A 74 6.70 -17.42 -23.48
C ALA A 74 6.53 -18.79 -24.17
N ASP A 75 7.18 -18.98 -25.31
CA ASP A 75 7.09 -20.22 -26.07
C ASP A 75 7.50 -21.43 -25.22
N GLY A 76 6.66 -22.46 -25.21
CA GLY A 76 6.87 -23.67 -24.40
C GLY A 76 6.59 -23.52 -22.90
N ALA A 77 6.23 -22.34 -22.41
CA ALA A 77 5.83 -22.14 -21.01
C ALA A 77 4.33 -22.38 -20.80
N SER A 78 3.97 -22.81 -19.58
CA SER A 78 2.58 -22.89 -19.12
C SER A 78 2.14 -21.58 -18.47
N ASN A 79 0.84 -21.27 -18.53
CA ASN A 79 0.23 -20.14 -17.81
C ASN A 79 -0.05 -20.44 -16.32
N ASP A 80 0.30 -21.64 -15.85
CA ASP A 80 0.08 -22.07 -14.47
C ASP A 80 0.77 -21.14 -13.45
N GLY A 81 -0.01 -20.73 -12.44
CA GLY A 81 0.43 -19.86 -11.36
C GLY A 81 0.42 -18.37 -11.69
N LEU A 82 0.20 -17.96 -12.95
CA LEU A 82 0.14 -16.53 -13.30
C LEU A 82 -1.06 -15.83 -12.66
N ALA A 83 -2.21 -16.50 -12.57
CA ALA A 83 -3.38 -15.97 -11.85
C ALA A 83 -3.04 -15.64 -10.39
N LYS A 84 -2.22 -16.48 -9.75
CA LYS A 84 -1.84 -16.29 -8.35
C LYS A 84 -1.00 -15.02 -8.14
N VAL A 85 -0.13 -14.70 -9.10
CA VAL A 85 0.65 -13.46 -9.10
C VAL A 85 -0.26 -12.23 -9.13
N VAL A 86 -1.36 -12.28 -9.90
CA VAL A 86 -2.35 -11.19 -9.99
C VAL A 86 -3.16 -11.05 -8.70
N GLU A 87 -3.67 -12.15 -8.14
CA GLU A 87 -4.42 -12.14 -6.87
C GLU A 87 -3.64 -11.47 -5.74
N ASP A 88 -2.34 -11.75 -5.74
CA ASP A 88 -1.42 -11.38 -4.70
C ASP A 88 -0.89 -9.93 -4.83
N LEU A 89 -1.32 -9.17 -5.85
CA LEU A 89 -0.79 -7.82 -6.13
C LEU A 89 -0.89 -6.89 -4.91
N TYR A 90 -2.06 -6.87 -4.26
CA TYR A 90 -2.37 -6.02 -3.10
C TYR A 90 -2.24 -6.74 -1.76
N GLN A 91 -1.68 -7.94 -1.74
CA GLN A 91 -1.54 -8.69 -0.50
C GLN A 91 -0.24 -8.30 0.21
N TYR A 92 -0.40 -7.60 1.35
CA TYR A 92 0.74 -7.19 2.18
C TYR A 92 1.31 -8.34 3.00
N TRP A 93 0.49 -9.30 3.43
CA TRP A 93 0.96 -10.44 4.23
C TRP A 93 0.87 -11.74 3.46
N LYS A 94 2.03 -12.32 3.15
CA LYS A 94 2.17 -13.67 2.61
C LYS A 94 3.05 -14.52 3.52
N PRO A 95 2.87 -15.85 3.54
CA PRO A 95 3.82 -16.74 4.18
C PRO A 95 5.25 -16.43 3.70
N GLY A 96 6.17 -16.17 4.64
CA GLY A 96 7.56 -15.79 4.34
C GLY A 96 7.84 -14.28 4.27
N MET A 97 6.84 -13.41 4.40
CA MET A 97 7.03 -11.96 4.49
C MET A 97 6.99 -11.53 5.95
N ALA A 98 8.13 -11.04 6.49
CA ALA A 98 8.21 -10.52 7.85
C ALA A 98 7.79 -9.03 7.88
N PRO A 99 7.11 -8.56 8.93
CA PRO A 99 6.89 -7.13 9.11
C PRO A 99 8.24 -6.42 9.14
N LYS A 100 8.28 -5.19 8.61
CA LYS A 100 9.34 -4.25 8.99
C LYS A 100 9.40 -4.15 10.52
N SER A 101 10.62 -4.08 11.05
CA SER A 101 10.80 -3.96 12.49
C SER A 101 10.21 -2.64 12.99
N THR A 102 9.85 -2.60 14.27
CA THR A 102 9.35 -1.36 14.88
C THR A 102 10.38 -0.22 14.78
N GLU A 103 11.67 -0.56 14.85
CA GLU A 103 12.79 0.39 14.69
C GLU A 103 12.86 0.96 13.26
N GLU A 104 12.69 0.13 12.22
CA GLU A 104 12.62 0.61 10.83
C GLU A 104 11.41 1.51 10.61
N LEU A 105 10.26 1.16 11.19
CA LEU A 105 9.06 1.98 11.09
C LEU A 105 9.25 3.35 11.76
N LEU A 106 9.88 3.38 12.94
CA LEU A 106 10.20 4.60 13.67
C LEU A 106 11.21 5.48 12.91
N ALA A 107 12.18 4.88 12.23
CA ALA A 107 13.15 5.60 11.39
C ALA A 107 12.50 6.25 10.14
N MET A 108 11.36 5.72 9.67
CA MET A 108 10.61 6.28 8.53
C MET A 108 9.65 7.41 8.92
N VAL A 109 9.45 7.69 10.22
CA VAL A 109 8.64 8.82 10.69
C VAL A 109 9.42 10.12 10.44
N PRO A 110 8.91 11.08 9.64
CA PRO A 110 9.59 12.34 9.42
C PRO A 110 9.76 13.08 10.76
N LYS A 111 10.95 13.63 10.98
CA LYS A 111 11.37 14.35 12.19
C LYS A 111 10.59 15.66 12.48
N SER A 112 9.48 15.91 11.78
CA SER A 112 8.60 17.06 12.02
C SER A 112 7.60 16.86 13.17
N ALA A 113 7.63 15.73 13.87
CA ALA A 113 6.99 15.60 15.18
C ALA A 113 7.98 15.86 16.32
N GLU A 114 8.80 16.91 16.20
CA GLU A 114 9.41 17.50 17.39
C GLU A 114 8.27 18.23 18.11
N SER A 115 7.69 17.54 19.09
CA SER A 115 6.69 18.10 20.00
C SER A 115 7.18 19.47 20.47
N ALA A 116 6.40 20.53 20.18
CA ALA A 116 6.62 21.83 20.78
C ALA A 116 6.82 21.65 22.30
N PRO A 117 7.78 22.36 22.92
CA PRO A 117 8.14 22.15 24.32
C PRO A 117 6.87 22.11 25.18
N GLN A 118 6.63 20.96 25.80
CA GLN A 118 5.54 20.81 26.76
C GLN A 118 5.85 21.72 27.94
N SER A 119 4.96 22.66 28.23
CA SER A 119 5.05 23.47 29.44
C SER A 119 4.94 22.54 30.64
N THR A 120 5.96 22.54 31.50
CA THR A 120 5.99 21.74 32.74
C THR A 120 5.15 22.36 33.86
N THR A 121 4.55 23.52 33.59
CA THR A 121 3.70 24.26 34.49
C THR A 121 2.31 24.43 33.89
N ASP A 122 1.30 24.50 34.76
CA ASP A 122 -0.05 24.89 34.38
C ASP A 122 -0.17 26.40 34.13
N ALA A 123 -1.36 26.86 33.75
CA ALA A 123 -1.65 28.28 33.51
C ALA A 123 -1.44 29.18 34.75
N SER A 124 -1.32 28.60 35.95
CA SER A 124 -1.04 29.32 37.20
C SER A 124 0.44 29.30 37.60
N GLY A 125 1.31 28.65 36.81
CA GLY A 125 2.73 28.50 37.11
C GLY A 125 3.05 27.34 38.07
N THR A 126 2.07 26.51 38.43
CA THR A 126 2.26 25.35 39.31
C THR A 126 2.80 24.16 38.51
N PRO A 127 3.78 23.40 39.02
CA PRO A 127 4.30 22.22 38.32
C PRO A 127 3.21 21.18 38.06
N LEU A 128 3.17 20.67 36.83
CA LEU A 128 2.22 19.63 36.43
C LEU A 128 2.55 18.30 37.12
N SER A 129 1.51 17.56 37.52
CA SER A 129 1.67 16.20 38.02
C SER A 129 2.15 15.27 36.90
N ALA A 130 2.79 14.14 37.27
CA ALA A 130 3.31 13.16 36.30
C ALA A 130 2.24 12.59 35.34
N ALA A 131 0.97 12.58 35.76
CA ALA A 131 -0.15 12.22 34.90
C ALA A 131 -0.53 13.35 33.94
N ALA A 132 -0.50 14.61 34.39
CA ALA A 132 -0.84 15.77 33.57
C ALA A 132 0.22 16.06 32.49
N SER A 133 1.50 15.77 32.74
CA SER A 133 2.57 15.92 31.74
C SER A 133 2.43 15.00 30.53
N LYS A 134 1.60 13.94 30.61
CA LYS A 134 1.29 13.06 29.48
C LYS A 134 0.19 13.61 28.58
N ILE A 135 -0.49 14.67 29.00
CA ILE A 135 -1.62 15.26 28.28
C ILE A 135 -1.10 16.38 27.36
N PRO A 136 -1.45 16.37 26.07
CA PRO A 136 -1.12 17.48 25.17
C PRO A 136 -1.62 18.83 25.72
N THR A 137 -0.78 19.86 25.66
CA THR A 137 -1.00 21.17 26.30
C THR A 137 -2.33 21.82 25.92
N LEU A 138 -2.73 21.70 24.64
CA LEU A 138 -4.00 22.25 24.15
C LEU A 138 -5.24 21.59 24.80
N LEU A 139 -5.17 20.30 25.12
CA LEU A 139 -6.28 19.61 25.79
C LEU A 139 -6.35 19.99 27.27
N LEU A 140 -5.21 20.19 27.90
CA LEU A 140 -5.09 20.64 29.29
C LEU A 140 -5.67 22.05 29.45
N LEU A 141 -5.33 22.99 28.56
CA LEU A 141 -5.88 24.35 28.57
C LEU A 141 -7.41 24.35 28.36
N ARG A 142 -7.92 23.52 27.44
CA ARG A 142 -9.37 23.41 27.20
C ARG A 142 -10.13 22.86 28.41
N SER A 143 -9.57 21.85 29.08
CA SER A 143 -10.22 21.26 30.26
C SER A 143 -10.24 22.25 31.44
N GLN A 144 -9.16 22.99 31.65
CA GLN A 144 -9.09 24.04 32.67
C GLN A 144 -10.10 25.16 32.39
N ALA A 145 -10.20 25.63 31.14
CA ALA A 145 -11.18 26.64 30.75
C ALA A 145 -12.63 26.16 30.94
N ALA A 146 -12.93 24.91 30.59
CA ALA A 146 -14.25 24.32 30.79
C ALA A 146 -14.61 24.23 32.29
N LEU A 147 -13.66 23.84 33.13
CA LEU A 147 -13.83 23.78 34.58
C LEU A 147 -14.05 25.17 35.19
N ALA A 148 -13.27 26.17 34.76
CA ALA A 148 -13.44 27.56 35.21
C ALA A 148 -14.84 28.10 34.87
N LYS A 149 -15.33 27.81 33.65
CA LYS A 149 -16.69 28.18 33.23
C LYS A 149 -17.79 27.49 34.06
N ALA A 150 -17.58 26.23 34.47
CA ALA A 150 -18.56 25.50 35.28
C ALA A 150 -18.59 25.94 36.75
N ARG A 151 -17.55 26.65 37.22
CA ARG A 151 -17.47 27.20 38.59
C ARG A 151 -17.94 28.65 38.71
N ALA A 152 -18.18 29.33 37.58
CA ALA A 152 -18.72 30.68 37.50
C ALA A 152 -20.26 30.63 37.38
#